data_AF-G2IX73-F1
#
_entry.id   AF-G2IX73-F1
#
_cell.length_a   1.000
_cell.length_b   1.000
_cell.length_c   1.000
_cell.angle_alpha   90.00
_cell.angle_beta   90.00
_cell.angle_gamma   90.00
#
_symmetry.space_group_name_H-M   'P 1'
#
loop_
_entity.id
_entity.type
_entity.pdbx_description
1 polymer ?
#
loop_
_entity_poly.entity_id
_entity_poly.type
_entity_poly.pdbx_seq_one_letter_code
_entity_poly.pdbx_strand_id
1 'polypeptide(L)'
;MTKTTYWLSNITLDLAVAAMILTAATGNTLAEAVLGGLVWLVILGHAVVAIGGDKTMATATSRPAGYWLYHIASETALISGLWLIGFQITALCYLVALAGFELALRREPRTGNEQSGVAA
;
A
#
# COMPACT_ATOMS: atom_id res chain seq x y z
N MET A 1 3.01 -16.71 -9.88
CA MET A 1 2.31 -15.66 -10.67
C MET A 1 3.27 -15.16 -11.73
N THR A 2 2.85 -14.96 -12.99
CA THR A 2 3.75 -14.41 -14.01
C THR A 2 3.87 -12.88 -13.83
N LYS A 3 4.96 -12.27 -14.30
CA LYS A 3 5.14 -10.80 -14.24
C LYS A 3 3.94 -10.06 -14.84
N THR A 4 3.39 -10.58 -15.93
CA THR A 4 2.20 -10.02 -16.60
C THR A 4 0.95 -10.09 -15.74
N THR A 5 0.68 -11.22 -15.08
CA THR A 5 -0.49 -11.34 -14.19
C THR A 5 -0.35 -10.38 -13.00
N TYR A 6 0.85 -10.25 -12.43
CA TYR A 6 1.10 -9.33 -11.31
C TYR A 6 0.75 -7.88 -11.67
N TRP A 7 1.25 -7.38 -12.81
CA TRP A 7 0.97 -6.02 -13.24
C TRP A 7 -0.50 -5.81 -13.60
N LEU A 8 -1.12 -6.76 -14.28
CA LEU A 8 -2.56 -6.69 -14.60
C LEU A 8 -3.41 -6.58 -13.34
N SER A 9 -3.12 -7.39 -12.31
CA SER A 9 -3.87 -7.35 -11.05
C SER A 9 -3.75 -6.00 -10.36
N ASN A 10 -2.53 -5.44 -10.27
CA ASN A 10 -2.30 -4.15 -9.62
C ASN A 10 -2.95 -3.00 -10.39
N ILE A 11 -2.77 -2.95 -11.71
CA ILE A 11 -3.36 -1.90 -12.56
C ILE A 11 -4.89 -1.95 -12.50
N THR A 12 -5.48 -3.15 -12.53
CA THR A 12 -6.94 -3.30 -12.45
C THR A 12 -7.48 -2.84 -11.11
N LEU A 13 -6.78 -3.16 -10.02
CA LEU A 13 -7.16 -2.71 -8.68
C LEU A 13 -7.08 -1.18 -8.57
N ASP A 14 -6.01 -0.57 -9.07
CA ASP A 14 -5.84 0.89 -9.06
C ASP A 14 -6.88 1.61 -9.94
N LEU A 15 -7.23 1.02 -11.08
CA LEU A 15 -8.33 1.53 -11.92
C LEU A 15 -9.68 1.46 -11.18
N ALA A 16 -9.94 0.39 -10.42
CA ALA A 16 -11.15 0.27 -9.61
C ALA A 16 -11.17 1.33 -8.50
N VAL A 17 -10.05 1.57 -7.82
CA VAL A 17 -9.93 2.63 -6.81
C VAL A 17 -10.11 4.02 -7.44
N ALA A 18 -9.50 4.28 -8.59
CA ALA A 18 -9.66 5.53 -9.32
C ALA A 18 -11.13 5.78 -9.75
N ALA A 19 -11.81 4.75 -10.25
CA ALA A 19 -13.23 4.82 -10.58
C ALA A 19 -14.09 5.11 -9.34
N MET A 20 -13.78 4.49 -8.19
CA MET A 20 -14.46 4.79 -6.92
C MET A 20 -14.24 6.23 -6.47
N ILE A 21 -13.01 6.77 -6.58
CA ILE A 21 -12.71 8.16 -6.25
C ILE A 21 -13.51 9.12 -7.15
N LEU A 22 -13.54 8.87 -8.47
CA LEU A 22 -14.33 9.67 -9.40
C LEU A 22 -15.83 9.60 -9.09
N THR A 23 -16.34 8.41 -8.74
CA THR A 23 -17.74 8.24 -8.37
C THR A 23 -18.06 8.94 -7.05
N ALA A 24 -17.18 8.85 -6.05
CA ALA A 24 -17.29 9.59 -4.80
C ALA A 24 -17.27 11.10 -5.04
N ALA A 25 -16.41 11.60 -5.94
CA ALA A 25 -16.35 13.02 -6.30
C ALA A 25 -17.66 13.58 -6.90
N THR A 26 -18.54 12.71 -7.42
CA THR A 26 -19.88 13.11 -7.86
C THR A 26 -20.92 13.18 -6.73
N GLY A 27 -20.52 12.95 -5.48
CA GLY A 27 -21.38 12.99 -4.28
C GLY A 27 -22.08 11.67 -3.97
N ASN A 28 -21.58 10.54 -4.48
CA ASN A 28 -22.15 9.22 -4.18
C ASN A 28 -21.68 8.74 -2.79
N THR A 29 -22.57 8.83 -1.81
CA THR A 29 -22.28 8.49 -0.41
C THR A 29 -21.93 7.02 -0.18
N LEU A 30 -22.44 6.10 -1.01
CA LEU A 30 -22.06 4.69 -0.93
C LEU A 30 -20.61 4.49 -1.39
N ALA A 31 -20.21 5.15 -2.47
CA ALA A 31 -18.84 5.10 -2.97
C ALA A 31 -17.87 5.70 -1.95
N GLU A 32 -18.23 6.83 -1.32
CA GLU A 32 -17.48 7.43 -0.22
C GLU A 32 -17.32 6.49 0.98
N ALA A 33 -18.40 5.86 1.43
CA ALA A 33 -18.37 4.94 2.57
C ALA A 33 -17.51 3.69 2.28
N VAL A 34 -17.64 3.11 1.08
CA VAL A 34 -16.84 1.95 0.66
C VAL A 34 -15.37 2.33 0.53
N LEU A 35 -15.06 3.45 -0.12
CA LEU A 35 -13.69 3.95 -0.27
C LEU A 35 -13.07 4.25 1.11
N GLY A 36 -13.79 4.96 1.97
CA GLY A 36 -13.35 5.26 3.33
C GLY A 36 -13.08 3.99 4.14
N GLY A 37 -13.99 3.01 4.09
CA GLY A 37 -13.81 1.72 4.74
C GLY A 37 -12.58 0.95 4.24
N LEU A 38 -12.39 0.88 2.92
CA LEU A 38 -11.23 0.21 2.32
C LEU A 38 -9.91 0.88 2.71
N VAL A 39 -9.85 2.22 2.65
CA VAL A 39 -8.64 2.97 3.02
C VAL A 39 -8.31 2.80 4.51
N TRP A 40 -9.32 2.79 5.39
CA TRP A 40 -9.11 2.53 6.81
C TRP A 40 -8.62 1.10 7.10
N LEU A 41 -9.10 0.10 6.35
CA LEU A 41 -8.56 -1.26 6.44
C LEU A 41 -7.07 -1.31 6.09
N VAL A 42 -6.64 -0.57 5.05
CA VAL A 42 -5.23 -0.48 4.68
C VAL A 42 -4.42 0.25 5.76
N ILE A 43 -4.92 1.36 6.31
CA ILE A 43 -4.29 2.08 7.43
C ILE A 43 -4.05 1.15 8.62
N LEU A 44 -5.08 0.41 9.03
CA LEU A 44 -4.99 -0.53 10.15
C LEU A 44 -4.00 -1.66 9.82
N GLY A 45 -4.01 -2.20 8.60
CA GLY A 45 -3.04 -3.20 8.16
C GLY A 45 -1.60 -2.70 8.25
N HIS A 46 -1.32 -1.50 7.75
CA HIS A 46 -0.01 -0.85 7.85
C HIS A 46 0.41 -0.63 9.31
N ALA A 47 -0.51 -0.16 10.17
CA ALA A 47 -0.24 0.05 11.59
C ALA A 47 0.07 -1.26 12.33
N VAL A 48 -0.67 -2.33 12.05
CA VAL A 48 -0.44 -3.66 12.63
C VAL A 48 0.95 -4.18 12.25
N VAL A 49 1.35 -4.06 10.98
CA VAL A 49 2.70 -4.47 10.56
C VAL A 49 3.77 -3.57 11.19
N ALA A 50 3.52 -2.26 11.28
CA ALA A 50 4.46 -1.32 11.87
C ALA A 50 4.72 -1.59 13.37
N ILE A 51 3.70 -2.08 14.09
CA ILE A 51 3.79 -2.44 15.52
C ILE A 51 4.31 -3.88 15.69
N GLY A 52 3.82 -4.81 14.88
CA GLY A 52 3.99 -6.25 15.06
C GLY A 52 5.32 -6.81 14.54
N GLY A 53 6.01 -6.13 13.63
CA GLY A 53 7.33 -6.53 13.14
C GLY A 53 7.39 -7.81 12.29
N ASP A 54 6.26 -8.52 12.12
CA ASP A 54 6.28 -9.77 11.34
C ASP A 54 6.27 -9.48 9.83
N LYS A 55 7.47 -9.48 9.25
CA LYS A 55 7.73 -9.27 7.82
C LYS A 55 7.29 -10.43 6.91
N THR A 56 6.85 -11.57 7.45
CA THR A 56 6.51 -12.75 6.63
C THR A 56 5.40 -12.45 5.61
N MET A 57 4.52 -11.47 5.85
CA MET A 57 3.54 -11.00 4.87
C MET A 57 4.05 -9.95 3.86
N ALA A 58 5.00 -9.09 4.26
CA ALA A 58 5.44 -7.95 3.41
C ALA A 58 6.57 -8.31 2.41
N THR A 59 7.36 -9.35 2.72
CA THR A 59 8.59 -9.70 1.97
C THR A 59 8.46 -10.89 1.02
N ALA A 60 7.31 -11.59 0.98
CA ALA A 60 7.21 -12.89 0.32
C ALA A 60 6.88 -12.88 -1.19
N THR A 61 6.79 -11.72 -1.85
CA THR A 61 6.51 -11.67 -3.30
C THR A 61 7.70 -11.11 -4.07
N SER A 62 8.15 -11.86 -5.07
CA SER A 62 9.15 -11.44 -6.06
C SER A 62 8.64 -10.18 -6.80
N ARG A 63 8.97 -9.00 -6.29
CA ARG A 63 8.52 -7.73 -6.88
C ARG A 63 9.26 -7.50 -8.21
N PRO A 64 8.55 -7.29 -9.33
CA PRO A 64 9.20 -7.06 -10.61
C PRO A 64 9.89 -5.69 -10.66
N ALA A 65 10.91 -5.57 -11.53
CA ALA A 65 11.54 -4.29 -11.81
C ALA A 65 10.50 -3.23 -12.21
N GLY A 66 10.60 -2.04 -11.62
CA GLY A 66 9.65 -0.93 -11.79
C GLY A 66 8.57 -0.82 -10.71
N TYR A 67 8.41 -1.82 -9.83
CA TYR A 67 7.43 -1.79 -8.74
C TYR A 67 7.52 -0.54 -7.88
N TRP A 68 8.73 -0.15 -7.46
CA TRP A 68 8.91 0.99 -6.55
C TRP A 68 8.40 2.31 -7.14
N LEU A 69 8.71 2.58 -8.40
CA LEU A 69 8.26 3.80 -9.07
C LEU A 69 6.73 3.80 -9.25
N TYR A 70 6.18 2.65 -9.64
CA TYR A 70 4.73 2.47 -9.75
C TYR A 70 4.02 2.66 -8.41
N HIS A 71 4.51 2.01 -7.36
CA HIS A 71 3.92 2.08 -6.02
C HIS A 71 3.91 3.52 -5.49
N ILE A 72 5.02 4.26 -5.62
CA ILE A 72 5.04 5.68 -5.21
C ILE A 72 4.01 6.51 -6.00
N ALA A 73 3.91 6.27 -7.32
CA ALA A 73 2.94 6.98 -8.15
C ALA A 73 1.49 6.63 -7.77
N SER A 74 1.18 5.36 -7.52
CA SER A 74 -0.16 4.91 -7.14
C SER A 74 -0.57 5.45 -5.77
N GLU A 75 0.33 5.38 -4.78
CA GLU A 75 0.05 5.92 -3.43
C GLU A 75 -0.14 7.44 -3.44
N THR A 76 0.68 8.15 -4.23
CA THR A 76 0.54 9.62 -4.38
C THR A 76 -0.79 9.97 -5.05
N ALA A 77 -1.21 9.20 -6.06
CA ALA A 77 -2.49 9.38 -6.73
C ALA A 77 -3.67 9.12 -5.78
N LEU A 78 -3.60 8.06 -4.95
CA LEU A 78 -4.62 7.77 -3.94
C LEU A 78 -4.75 8.91 -2.92
N ILE A 79 -3.64 9.37 -2.34
CA ILE A 79 -3.64 10.48 -1.37
C ILE A 79 -4.22 11.75 -1.99
N SER A 80 -3.83 12.07 -3.23
CA SER A 80 -4.35 13.23 -3.97
C SER A 80 -5.85 13.09 -4.25
N GLY A 81 -6.31 11.89 -4.62
CA GLY A 81 -7.71 11.59 -4.84
C GLY A 81 -8.56 11.72 -3.58
N LEU A 82 -8.09 11.21 -2.44
CA LEU A 82 -8.73 11.39 -1.13
C LEU A 82 -8.84 12.87 -0.76
N TRP A 83 -7.81 13.66 -1.06
CA TRP A 83 -7.84 15.09 -0.82
C TRP A 83 -8.91 15.79 -1.67
N LEU A 84 -9.03 15.41 -2.94
CA LEU A 84 -10.00 15.97 -3.88
C LEU A 84 -11.45 15.75 -3.42
N ILE A 85 -11.75 14.59 -2.86
CA ILE A 85 -13.09 14.24 -2.38
C ILE A 85 -13.37 14.71 -0.94
N GLY A 86 -12.47 15.48 -0.32
CA GLY A 86 -12.68 16.05 1.01
C GLY A 86 -12.33 15.13 2.19
N PHE A 87 -11.53 14.10 1.97
CA PHE A 87 -11.09 13.14 3.00
C PHE A 87 -9.68 13.48 3.51
N GLN A 88 -9.40 14.75 3.83
CA GLN A 88 -8.04 15.20 4.14
C GLN A 88 -7.47 14.53 5.40
N ILE A 89 -8.29 14.32 6.43
CA ILE A 89 -7.86 13.63 7.66
C ILE A 89 -7.47 12.18 7.34
N THR A 90 -8.29 11.47 6.57
CA THR A 90 -7.99 10.10 6.15
C THR A 90 -6.72 10.03 5.30
N ALA A 91 -6.53 10.98 4.39
CA ALA A 91 -5.31 11.08 3.57
C ALA A 91 -4.04 11.27 4.43
N LEU A 92 -4.12 12.12 5.46
CA LEU A 92 -3.01 12.30 6.41
C LEU A 92 -2.73 11.05 7.23
N CYS A 93 -3.78 10.40 7.77
CA CYS A 93 -3.64 9.13 8.50
C CYS A 93 -3.03 8.05 7.61
N TYR A 94 -3.43 7.98 6.34
CA TYR A 94 -2.87 7.08 5.35
C TYR A 94 -1.38 7.32 5.13
N LEU A 95 -0.98 8.57 4.92
CA LEU A 95 0.43 8.94 4.76
C LEU A 95 1.28 8.56 5.98
N VAL A 96 0.78 8.83 7.19
CA VAL A 96 1.48 8.48 8.44
C VAL A 96 1.62 6.97 8.58
N ALA A 97 0.56 6.21 8.30
CA ALA A 97 0.59 4.75 8.35
C ALA A 97 1.57 4.16 7.33
N LEU A 98 1.58 4.69 6.09
CA LEU A 98 2.52 4.30 5.04
C LEU A 98 3.98 4.59 5.45
N ALA A 99 4.25 5.77 6.00
CA ALA A 99 5.58 6.13 6.49
C ALA A 99 6.03 5.23 7.65
N GLY A 100 5.13 4.92 8.59
CA GLY A 100 5.39 4.00 9.71
C GLY A 100 5.69 2.58 9.23
N PHE A 101 4.91 2.09 8.27
CA PHE A 101 5.11 0.79 7.63
C PHE A 101 6.47 0.70 6.92
N GLU A 102 6.80 1.68 6.07
CA GLU A 102 8.09 1.73 5.37
C GLU A 102 9.29 1.83 6.34
N LEU A 103 9.13 2.57 7.44
CA LEU A 103 10.15 2.66 8.49
C LEU A 103 10.32 1.34 9.24
N ALA A 104 9.22 0.65 9.56
CA ALA A 104 9.26 -0.67 10.20
C ALA A 104 9.96 -1.70 9.30
N LEU A 105 9.69 -1.68 7.98
CA LEU A 105 10.38 -2.53 7.02
C LEU A 105 11.89 -2.30 6.99
N ARG A 106 12.36 -1.07 7.21
CA ARG A 106 13.79 -0.72 7.25
C ARG A 106 14.50 -1.08 8.56
N ARG A 107 13.78 -1.14 9.69
CA ARG A 107 14.37 -1.28 11.04
C ARG A 107 14.87 -2.69 11.36
N GLU A 108 14.31 -3.74 10.78
CA GLU A 108 14.66 -5.11 11.16
C GLU A 108 15.65 -5.71 10.15
N PRO A 109 16.59 -6.57 10.62
CA PRO A 109 17.61 -7.17 9.76
C PRO A 109 16.97 -7.85 8.55
N ARG A 110 17.58 -7.65 7.37
CA ARG A 110 17.26 -8.43 6.18
C ARG A 110 17.56 -9.88 6.54
N THR A 111 16.53 -10.68 6.81
CA THR A 111 16.67 -12.14 6.81
C THR A 111 16.90 -12.59 5.38
N GLY A 112 18.16 -12.46 4.95
CA GLY A 112 18.70 -12.98 3.72
C GLY A 112 20.06 -13.59 4.04
N ASN A 113 20.11 -14.92 4.07
CA ASN A 113 21.32 -15.68 3.78
C ASN A 113 22.59 -15.34 4.58
N GLU A 114 22.54 -15.36 5.91
CA GLU A 114 23.74 -15.70 6.71
C GLU A 114 23.73 -17.20 7.09
N GLN A 115 23.40 -18.05 6.12
CA GLN A 115 23.69 -19.50 6.20
C GLN A 115 24.93 -19.89 5.37
N SER A 116 25.75 -18.91 4.98
CA SER A 116 27.02 -19.15 4.27
C SER A 116 28.08 -18.21 4.81
N GLY A 117 28.83 -18.65 5.83
CA GLY A 117 29.99 -17.91 6.32
C GLY A 117 30.38 -18.07 7.78
N VAL A 118 30.16 -19.24 8.43
CA VAL A 118 31.00 -19.62 9.58
C VAL A 118 31.92 -20.74 9.10
N ALA A 119 33.20 -20.51 9.33
CA ALA A 119 34.34 -21.07 8.65
C ALA A 119 34.58 -22.56 8.89
N ALA A 120 35.41 -23.09 7.99
CA ALA A 120 36.11 -24.37 8.03
C ALA A 120 36.83 -24.64 9.37
#